data_AF-A0A9D5PQ69-F1
#
_entry.id   AF-A0A9D5PQ69-F1
#
_cell.length_a   1.000
_cell.length_b   1.000
_cell.length_c   1.000
_cell.angle_alpha   90.00
_cell.angle_beta   90.00
_cell.angle_gamma   90.00
#
_symmetry.space_group_name_H-M   'P 1'
#
loop_
_entity.id
_entity.type
_entity.pdbx_description
1 polymer ?
#
loop_
_entity_poly.entity_id
_entity_poly.type
_entity_poly.pdbx_seq_one_letter_code
_entity_poly.pdbx_strand_id
1 'polypeptide(L)'
;MAKNNIKEENKKAEIKADSKQAETKAAEADENGEIDTDELFKKRESIDLTPKNAWFTASEGGLVSLKIINAEGQEEFFERVVLRRSFPVSAPNEFISVREPDSRKKGRGAEIGMIRDIRIFEGATFNLLNAELELRYFTPEITKINSIKDKFGYSYWDVETTAGKVSMTLNSPYNNVRVLEDKRVFISDMDGNAFIIPDPKKLDRTSYRFIEIYL
;
A
#
# COMPACT_ATOMS: atom_id res chain seq x y z
N MET A 1 41.80 0.87 50.67
CA MET A 1 41.21 0.82 49.30
C MET A 1 39.82 1.47 49.22
N ALA A 2 39.49 2.50 50.04
CA ALA A 2 38.12 3.07 50.11
C ALA A 2 37.98 4.50 49.56
N LYS A 3 39.06 5.13 49.07
CA LYS A 3 39.05 6.53 48.62
C LYS A 3 38.92 6.71 47.08
N ASN A 4 39.02 5.63 46.29
CA ASN A 4 38.85 5.70 44.83
C ASN A 4 37.41 5.44 44.35
N ASN A 5 36.57 4.71 45.11
CA ASN A 5 35.18 4.45 44.71
C ASN A 5 34.27 5.69 44.80
N ILE A 6 34.51 6.58 45.77
CA ILE A 6 33.63 7.74 46.01
C ILE A 6 33.78 8.80 44.91
N LYS A 7 34.97 8.91 44.28
CA LYS A 7 35.19 9.86 43.17
C LYS A 7 34.57 9.40 41.85
N GLU A 8 34.48 8.10 41.59
CA GLU A 8 33.84 7.57 40.37
C GLU A 8 32.31 7.58 40.46
N GLU A 9 31.73 7.34 41.65
CA GLU A 9 30.28 7.43 41.85
C GLU A 9 29.76 8.87 41.73
N ASN A 10 30.47 9.86 42.27
CA ASN A 10 30.08 11.27 42.14
C ASN A 10 30.16 11.76 40.69
N LYS A 11 31.17 11.31 39.92
CA LYS A 11 31.32 11.68 38.51
C LYS A 11 30.26 11.02 37.61
N LYS A 12 29.82 9.79 37.94
CA LYS A 12 28.68 9.14 37.28
C LYS A 12 27.34 9.78 37.62
N ALA A 13 27.17 10.31 38.83
CA ALA A 13 25.96 11.01 39.24
C ALA A 13 25.82 12.38 38.54
N GLU A 14 26.91 13.14 38.38
CA GLU A 14 26.90 14.42 37.65
C GLU A 14 26.60 14.24 36.15
N ILE A 15 27.21 13.24 35.49
CA ILE A 15 26.94 12.95 34.06
C ILE A 15 25.48 12.51 33.85
N LYS A 16 24.88 11.82 34.83
CA LYS A 16 23.48 11.37 34.77
C LYS A 16 22.48 12.51 35.04
N ALA A 17 22.90 13.54 35.77
CA ALA A 17 22.10 14.74 36.01
C ALA A 17 22.12 15.69 34.80
N ASP A 18 23.28 15.87 34.16
CA ASP A 18 23.43 16.67 32.93
C ASP A 18 22.72 16.04 31.73
N SER A 19 22.78 14.71 31.57
CA SER A 19 22.03 14.00 30.52
C SER A 19 20.52 14.07 30.74
N LYS A 20 20.04 13.98 31.99
CA LYS A 20 18.62 14.21 32.29
C LYS A 20 18.19 15.64 32.01
N GLN A 21 18.97 16.65 32.38
CA GLN A 21 18.64 18.05 32.08
C GLN A 21 18.69 18.36 30.57
N ALA A 22 19.56 17.70 29.80
CA ALA A 22 19.60 17.79 28.35
C ALA A 22 18.40 17.06 27.69
N GLU A 23 18.00 15.90 28.19
CA GLU A 23 16.80 15.16 27.75
C GLU A 23 15.51 15.92 28.10
N THR A 24 15.44 16.57 29.26
CA THR A 24 14.27 17.39 29.64
C THR A 24 14.20 18.67 28.81
N LYS A 25 15.33 19.33 28.50
CA LYS A 25 15.36 20.47 27.57
C LYS A 25 15.07 20.10 26.12
N ALA A 26 15.42 18.89 25.68
CA ALA A 26 15.06 18.37 24.36
C ALA A 26 13.58 17.99 24.28
N ALA A 27 13.02 17.41 25.34
CA ALA A 27 11.59 17.09 25.42
C ALA A 27 10.70 18.35 25.53
N GLU A 28 11.13 19.37 26.26
CA GLU A 28 10.39 20.65 26.37
C GLU A 28 10.47 21.51 25.09
N ALA A 29 11.47 21.28 24.22
CA ALA A 29 11.56 21.94 22.91
C ALA A 29 10.64 21.31 21.85
N ASP A 30 10.25 20.04 22.02
CA ASP A 30 9.39 19.29 21.08
C ASP A 30 7.88 19.43 21.38
N GLU A 31 7.50 19.93 22.56
CA GLU A 31 6.08 20.11 22.95
C GLU A 31 5.50 21.51 22.61
N ASN A 32 6.34 22.46 22.19
CA ASN A 32 5.93 23.80 21.75
C ASN A 32 6.14 24.03 20.24
N GLY A 33 6.13 22.96 19.45
CA GLY A 33 5.91 23.07 18.01
C GLY A 33 4.48 23.51 17.79
N GLU A 34 4.22 24.82 17.85
CA GLU A 34 2.99 25.44 17.36
C GLU A 34 2.77 24.86 15.96
N ILE A 35 1.82 23.92 15.86
CA ILE A 35 1.46 23.32 14.59
C ILE A 35 0.94 24.51 13.79
N ASP A 36 1.73 24.98 12.84
CA ASP A 36 1.32 26.06 11.94
C ASP A 36 0.03 25.59 11.26
N THR A 37 -1.10 26.09 11.74
CA THR A 37 -2.40 25.68 11.25
C THR A 37 -2.58 26.09 9.80
N ASP A 38 -1.83 27.09 9.31
CA ASP A 38 -1.84 27.49 7.91
C ASP A 38 -1.10 26.47 7.03
N GLU A 39 -0.11 25.72 7.54
CA GLU A 39 0.51 24.61 6.81
C GLU A 39 -0.41 23.38 6.69
N LEU A 40 -1.32 23.14 7.65
CA LEU A 40 -2.28 22.03 7.55
C LEU A 40 -3.23 22.15 6.36
N PHE A 41 -3.52 23.38 5.94
CA PHE A 41 -4.45 23.69 4.85
C PHE A 41 -3.75 24.05 3.53
N LYS A 42 -2.42 24.23 3.52
CA LYS A 42 -1.62 24.26 2.29
C LYS A 42 -1.44 22.86 1.71
N LYS A 43 -2.55 22.21 1.37
CA LYS A 43 -2.53 20.98 0.59
C LYS A 43 -2.41 21.35 -0.88
N ARG A 44 -1.44 20.72 -1.55
CA ARG A 44 -1.36 20.71 -3.00
C ARG A 44 -2.72 20.37 -3.60
N GLU A 45 -3.13 21.12 -4.62
CA GLU A 45 -4.29 20.75 -5.41
C GLU A 45 -3.95 19.55 -6.31
N SER A 46 -4.81 18.53 -6.26
CA SER A 46 -4.69 17.37 -7.14
C SER A 46 -5.10 17.78 -8.56
N ILE A 47 -4.26 17.49 -9.55
CA ILE A 47 -4.52 17.82 -10.95
C ILE A 47 -4.83 16.57 -11.78
N ASP A 48 -5.52 16.76 -12.91
CA ASP A 48 -5.67 15.70 -13.91
C ASP A 48 -4.34 15.44 -14.63
N LEU A 49 -3.82 14.23 -14.52
CA LEU A 49 -2.57 13.79 -15.14
C LEU A 49 -2.85 13.13 -16.49
N THR A 50 -2.26 13.69 -17.53
CA THR A 50 -2.42 13.29 -18.93
C THR A 50 -1.06 13.25 -19.63
N PRO A 51 -0.94 12.63 -20.83
CA PRO A 51 0.30 12.66 -21.58
C PRO A 51 0.80 14.06 -21.99
N LYS A 52 -0.05 15.10 -21.86
CA LYS A 52 0.29 16.49 -22.18
C LYS A 52 1.02 17.21 -21.06
N ASN A 53 0.82 16.78 -19.81
CA ASN A 53 1.32 17.48 -18.62
C ASN A 53 2.01 16.55 -17.62
N ALA A 54 2.14 15.25 -17.90
CA ALA A 54 2.76 14.28 -17.02
C ALA A 54 3.64 13.31 -17.79
N TRP A 55 4.89 13.15 -17.34
CA TRP A 55 5.86 12.21 -17.90
C TRP A 55 6.42 11.33 -16.80
N PHE A 56 6.22 10.02 -16.95
CA PHE A 56 6.69 9.02 -15.99
C PHE A 56 7.94 8.33 -16.52
N THR A 57 8.92 8.12 -15.64
CA THR A 57 10.17 7.44 -15.97
C THR A 57 10.51 6.44 -14.87
N ALA A 58 11.17 5.33 -15.23
CA ALA A 58 11.77 4.45 -14.24
C ALA A 58 13.10 5.05 -13.75
N SER A 59 13.30 5.12 -12.44
CA SER A 59 14.60 5.43 -11.85
C SER A 59 15.55 4.23 -11.96
N GLU A 60 16.85 4.43 -11.71
CA GLU A 60 17.84 3.34 -11.69
C GLU A 60 17.46 2.21 -10.72
N GLY A 61 16.74 2.52 -9.64
CA GLY A 61 16.26 1.55 -8.65
C GLY A 61 14.93 0.89 -8.99
N GLY A 62 14.38 1.13 -10.18
CA GLY A 62 13.08 0.57 -10.60
C GLY A 62 11.85 1.26 -9.99
N LEU A 63 12.04 2.43 -9.36
CA LEU A 63 10.92 3.23 -8.84
C LEU A 63 10.35 4.12 -9.95
N VAL A 64 9.08 4.49 -9.83
CA VAL A 64 8.46 5.45 -10.76
C VAL A 64 8.77 6.88 -10.31
N SER A 65 9.41 7.66 -11.17
CA SER A 65 9.56 9.11 -11.05
C SER A 65 8.52 9.82 -11.93
N LEU A 66 8.21 11.06 -11.60
CA LEU A 66 7.21 11.86 -12.30
C LEU A 66 7.73 13.28 -12.53
N LYS A 67 7.67 13.74 -13.77
CA LYS A 67 7.73 15.16 -14.12
C LYS A 67 6.34 15.64 -14.52
N ILE A 68 5.91 16.80 -14.03
CA ILE A 68 4.65 17.43 -14.44
C ILE A 68 4.81 18.90 -14.84
N ILE A 69 3.77 19.42 -15.50
CA ILE A 69 3.40 20.84 -15.48
C ILE A 69 2.23 21.01 -14.52
N ASN A 70 2.39 21.82 -13.47
CA ASN A 70 1.35 22.06 -12.48
C ASN A 70 0.27 23.05 -12.98
N ALA A 71 -0.73 23.35 -12.14
CA ALA A 71 -1.84 24.24 -12.48
C ALA A 71 -1.36 25.67 -12.81
N GLU A 72 -0.25 26.11 -12.22
CA GLU A 72 0.41 27.39 -12.46
C GLU A 72 1.32 27.40 -13.70
N GLY A 73 1.42 26.28 -14.42
CA GLY A 73 2.28 26.15 -15.61
C GLY A 73 3.76 25.93 -15.29
N GLN A 74 4.11 25.63 -14.04
CA GLN A 74 5.49 25.40 -13.60
C GLN A 74 5.87 23.93 -13.69
N GLU A 75 7.14 23.68 -14.00
CA GLU A 75 7.69 22.32 -13.97
C GLU A 75 7.95 21.85 -12.54
N GLU A 76 7.47 20.67 -12.21
CA GLU A 76 7.80 19.98 -10.95
C GLU A 76 8.32 18.57 -11.23
N PHE A 77 9.24 18.12 -10.39
CA PHE A 77 9.82 16.79 -10.47
C PHE A 77 9.73 16.07 -9.12
N PHE A 78 9.24 14.83 -9.18
CA PHE A 78 9.15 13.92 -8.05
C PHE A 78 10.06 12.73 -8.32
N GLU A 79 11.09 12.59 -7.49
CA GLU A 79 12.05 11.48 -7.58
C GLU A 79 11.34 10.13 -7.45
N ARG A 80 10.33 10.04 -6.59
CA ARG A 80 9.52 8.84 -6.40
C ARG A 80 8.05 9.22 -6.25
N VAL A 81 7.20 8.54 -6.99
CA VAL A 81 5.75 8.57 -6.79
C VAL A 81 5.22 7.18 -6.49
N VAL A 82 4.00 7.15 -5.96
CA VAL A 82 3.29 5.95 -5.57
C VAL A 82 1.93 5.96 -6.24
N LEU A 83 1.61 4.89 -6.96
CA LEU A 83 0.32 4.71 -7.62
C LEU A 83 -0.66 3.96 -6.70
N ARG A 84 -1.93 4.41 -6.66
CA ARG A 84 -3.02 3.75 -5.95
C ARG A 84 -4.27 3.69 -6.82
N ARG A 85 -4.83 2.49 -7.01
CA ARG A 85 -6.18 2.30 -7.58
C ARG A 85 -7.20 2.84 -6.57
N SER A 86 -8.04 3.79 -6.98
CA SER A 86 -9.19 4.21 -6.17
C SER A 86 -10.29 3.15 -6.18
N PHE A 87 -10.38 2.39 -7.27
CA PHE A 87 -11.33 1.28 -7.44
C PHE A 87 -10.61 0.00 -7.88
N PRO A 88 -9.90 -0.70 -6.97
CA PRO A 88 -9.02 -1.80 -7.32
C PRO A 88 -9.67 -2.96 -8.08
N VAL A 89 -10.97 -3.16 -7.89
CA VAL A 89 -11.72 -4.32 -8.39
C VAL A 89 -12.60 -3.97 -9.59
N SER A 90 -13.36 -2.87 -9.52
CA SER A 90 -14.34 -2.49 -10.54
C SER A 90 -13.76 -1.68 -11.69
N ALA A 91 -12.70 -0.90 -11.44
CA ALA A 91 -12.07 -0.05 -12.45
C ALA A 91 -10.55 -0.03 -12.28
N PRO A 92 -9.86 -1.17 -12.50
CA PRO A 92 -8.43 -1.34 -12.16
C PRO A 92 -7.48 -0.45 -12.97
N ASN A 93 -7.92 0.07 -14.10
CA ASN A 93 -7.15 0.96 -14.96
C ASN A 93 -7.56 2.44 -14.81
N GLU A 94 -8.60 2.72 -14.03
CA GLU A 94 -9.20 4.06 -13.94
C GLU A 94 -9.07 4.64 -12.54
N PHE A 95 -9.06 5.98 -12.47
CA PHE A 95 -8.96 6.75 -11.23
C PHE A 95 -7.74 6.33 -10.39
N ILE A 96 -6.56 6.40 -11.00
CA ILE A 96 -5.28 6.10 -10.36
C ILE A 96 -4.73 7.36 -9.68
N SER A 97 -4.76 7.35 -8.36
CA SER A 97 -4.16 8.39 -7.50
C SER A 97 -2.64 8.27 -7.57
N VAL A 98 -1.97 9.34 -8.00
CA VAL A 98 -0.51 9.44 -8.00
C VAL A 98 -0.10 10.33 -6.84
N ARG A 99 0.75 9.79 -5.96
CA ARG A 99 1.04 10.39 -4.66
C ARG A 99 2.53 10.45 -4.39
N GLU A 100 2.91 11.35 -3.51
CA GLU A 100 4.21 11.23 -2.84
C GLU A 100 4.24 9.94 -1.98
N PRO A 101 5.44 9.42 -1.65
CA PRO A 101 5.57 8.30 -0.74
C PRO A 101 5.13 8.65 0.68
N ASP A 102 4.61 7.67 1.41
CA ASP A 102 4.34 7.82 2.84
C ASP A 102 5.67 8.02 3.61
N SER A 103 5.67 8.86 4.64
CA SER A 103 6.86 9.11 5.47
C SER A 103 6.51 9.17 6.95
N ARG A 104 7.46 8.81 7.83
CA ARG A 104 7.25 8.90 9.29
C ARG A 104 6.99 10.34 9.76
N LYS A 105 7.55 11.33 9.07
CA LYS A 105 7.44 12.75 9.45
C LYS A 105 6.13 13.38 8.99
N LYS A 106 5.69 13.10 7.75
CA LYS A 106 4.51 13.74 7.13
C LYS A 106 3.27 12.84 7.06
N GLY A 107 3.38 11.58 7.50
CA GLY A 107 2.29 10.62 7.41
C GLY A 107 2.03 10.16 5.97
N ARG A 108 0.76 10.15 5.55
CA ARG A 108 0.38 9.76 4.19
C ARG A 108 0.88 10.78 3.18
N GLY A 109 1.53 10.32 2.11
CA GLY A 109 2.00 11.20 1.05
C GLY A 109 0.85 11.96 0.39
N ALA A 110 1.09 13.23 0.08
CA ALA A 110 0.11 14.09 -0.58
C ALA A 110 -0.23 13.55 -1.97
N GLU A 111 -1.47 13.75 -2.42
CA GLU A 111 -1.83 13.45 -3.80
C GLU A 111 -1.24 14.53 -4.71
N ILE A 112 -0.53 14.09 -5.74
CA ILE A 112 0.04 14.96 -6.77
C ILE A 112 -1.01 15.21 -7.85
N GLY A 113 -1.72 14.16 -8.23
CA GLY A 113 -2.76 14.20 -9.24
C GLY A 113 -3.45 12.86 -9.44
N MET A 114 -4.39 12.84 -10.36
CA MET A 114 -5.21 11.69 -10.70
C MET A 114 -5.08 11.36 -12.18
N ILE A 115 -4.84 10.10 -12.50
CA ILE A 115 -4.96 9.60 -13.87
C ILE A 115 -6.38 9.02 -14.02
N ARG A 116 -7.18 9.58 -14.93
CA ARG A 116 -8.53 9.07 -15.19
C ARG A 116 -8.53 7.66 -15.75
N ASP A 117 -7.63 7.37 -16.71
CA ASP A 117 -7.43 6.05 -17.29
C ASP A 117 -5.97 5.90 -17.72
N ILE A 118 -5.24 4.92 -17.20
CA ILE A 118 -3.82 4.72 -17.54
C ILE A 118 -3.59 4.34 -19.00
N ARG A 119 -4.63 3.84 -19.69
CA ARG A 119 -4.53 3.43 -21.11
C ARG A 119 -4.29 4.61 -22.05
N ILE A 120 -4.47 5.84 -21.59
CA ILE A 120 -4.12 7.05 -22.35
C ILE A 120 -2.60 7.25 -22.48
N PHE A 121 -1.79 6.63 -21.60
CA PHE A 121 -0.33 6.72 -21.62
C PHE A 121 0.24 5.56 -22.42
N GLU A 122 0.24 5.61 -23.75
CA GLU A 122 0.59 4.46 -24.60
C GLU A 122 2.04 3.93 -24.44
N GLY A 123 2.26 2.67 -24.85
CA GLY A 123 3.60 2.09 -25.00
C GLY A 123 4.35 1.86 -23.69
N ALA A 124 5.58 2.37 -23.60
CA ALA A 124 6.47 2.13 -22.47
C ALA A 124 5.92 2.69 -21.16
N THR A 125 5.22 3.83 -21.22
CA THR A 125 4.63 4.46 -20.02
C THR A 125 3.47 3.62 -19.47
N PHE A 126 2.56 3.12 -20.31
CA PHE A 126 1.49 2.20 -19.88
C PHE A 126 2.08 1.01 -19.13
N ASN A 127 3.10 0.37 -19.72
CA ASN A 127 3.73 -0.81 -19.14
C ASN A 127 4.38 -0.51 -17.79
N LEU A 128 5.04 0.64 -17.65
CA LEU A 128 5.63 1.08 -16.38
C LEU A 128 4.57 1.27 -15.29
N LEU A 129 3.50 2.01 -15.59
CA LEU A 129 2.42 2.28 -14.63
C LEU A 129 1.70 0.99 -14.25
N ASN A 130 1.42 0.13 -15.22
CA ASN A 130 0.76 -1.15 -14.98
C ASN A 130 1.63 -2.08 -14.14
N ALA A 131 2.93 -2.18 -14.41
CA ALA A 131 3.85 -2.99 -13.60
C ALA A 131 3.89 -2.54 -12.13
N GLU A 132 3.96 -1.24 -11.87
CA GLU A 132 3.94 -0.69 -10.50
C GLU A 132 2.61 -0.99 -9.79
N LEU A 133 1.49 -0.90 -10.51
CA LEU A 133 0.17 -1.25 -9.97
C LEU A 133 0.04 -2.75 -9.68
N GLU A 134 0.55 -3.62 -10.55
CA GLU A 134 0.51 -5.08 -10.35
C GLU A 134 1.36 -5.53 -9.15
N LEU A 135 2.48 -4.86 -8.87
CA LEU A 135 3.27 -5.13 -7.66
C LEU A 135 2.49 -4.86 -6.37
N ARG A 136 1.60 -3.87 -6.40
CA ARG A 136 0.81 -3.48 -5.23
C ARG A 136 -0.51 -4.22 -5.11
N TYR A 137 -1.20 -4.45 -6.23
CA TYR A 137 -2.56 -4.99 -6.28
C TYR A 137 -2.59 -6.42 -6.82
N PHE A 138 -1.51 -7.16 -6.59
CA PHE A 138 -1.38 -8.54 -7.01
C PHE A 138 -2.55 -9.39 -6.49
N THR A 139 -3.39 -9.84 -7.41
CA THR A 139 -4.60 -10.63 -7.10
C THR A 139 -4.60 -11.89 -7.98
N PRO A 140 -3.87 -12.95 -7.59
CA PRO A 140 -3.77 -14.16 -8.40
C PRO A 140 -5.14 -14.83 -8.59
N GLU A 141 -5.35 -15.40 -9.78
CA GLU A 141 -6.60 -16.09 -10.10
C GLU A 141 -6.52 -17.53 -9.61
N ILE A 142 -7.52 -17.99 -8.84
CA ILE A 142 -7.62 -19.40 -8.43
C ILE A 142 -8.14 -20.20 -9.62
N THR A 143 -7.32 -21.15 -10.07
CA THR A 143 -7.63 -22.03 -11.20
C THR A 143 -8.15 -23.39 -10.74
N LYS A 144 -7.83 -23.81 -9.50
CA LYS A 144 -8.27 -25.07 -8.91
C LYS A 144 -8.21 -25.03 -7.38
N ILE A 145 -9.15 -25.71 -6.74
CA ILE A 145 -9.23 -25.90 -5.29
C ILE A 145 -9.01 -27.38 -4.99
N ASN A 146 -7.86 -27.71 -4.42
CA ASN A 146 -7.49 -29.08 -4.11
C ASN A 146 -8.17 -29.59 -2.83
N SER A 147 -8.29 -28.73 -1.81
CA SER A 147 -9.04 -29.06 -0.60
C SER A 147 -9.43 -27.83 0.20
N ILE A 148 -10.54 -27.94 0.94
CA ILE A 148 -10.94 -27.01 1.99
C ILE A 148 -11.16 -27.82 3.27
N LYS A 149 -10.60 -27.35 4.39
CA LYS A 149 -10.76 -27.98 5.71
C LYS A 149 -11.13 -26.93 6.74
N ASP A 150 -12.23 -27.14 7.47
CA ASP A 150 -12.63 -26.24 8.55
C ASP A 150 -12.18 -26.76 9.91
N LYS A 151 -11.52 -25.92 10.70
CA LYS A 151 -11.05 -26.24 12.05
C LYS A 151 -11.00 -25.00 12.94
N PHE A 152 -11.56 -25.09 14.14
CA PHE A 152 -11.52 -24.01 15.15
C PHE A 152 -12.05 -22.65 14.64
N GLY A 153 -13.06 -22.67 13.77
CA GLY A 153 -13.63 -21.45 13.19
C GLY A 153 -12.84 -20.88 12.00
N TYR A 154 -11.73 -21.50 11.62
CA TYR A 154 -10.96 -21.14 10.42
C TYR A 154 -11.21 -22.14 9.30
N SER A 155 -11.05 -21.68 8.06
CA SER A 155 -11.10 -22.49 6.86
C SER A 155 -9.75 -22.47 6.15
N TYR A 156 -9.17 -23.64 5.96
CA TYR A 156 -7.85 -23.83 5.36
C TYR A 156 -8.00 -24.35 3.94
N TRP A 157 -7.49 -23.60 2.98
CA TRP A 157 -7.66 -23.85 1.55
C TRP A 157 -6.30 -24.18 0.94
N ASP A 158 -6.27 -25.24 0.13
CA ASP A 158 -5.12 -25.62 -0.71
C ASP A 158 -5.52 -25.39 -2.17
N VAL A 159 -4.93 -24.39 -2.83
CA VAL A 159 -5.36 -23.93 -4.16
C VAL A 159 -4.21 -23.86 -5.15
N GLU A 160 -4.51 -24.02 -6.43
CA GLU A 160 -3.63 -23.66 -7.53
C GLU A 160 -4.07 -22.29 -8.07
N THR A 161 -3.11 -21.42 -8.36
CA THR A 161 -3.36 -20.09 -8.90
C THR A 161 -2.51 -19.82 -10.13
N THR A 162 -2.78 -18.72 -10.84
CA THR A 162 -1.92 -18.21 -11.92
C THR A 162 -0.48 -17.91 -11.48
N ALA A 163 -0.24 -17.81 -10.18
CA ALA A 163 1.07 -17.57 -9.58
C ALA A 163 1.67 -18.79 -8.86
N GLY A 164 1.10 -19.97 -9.07
CA GLY A 164 1.53 -21.21 -8.43
C GLY A 164 0.62 -21.64 -7.29
N LYS A 165 1.07 -22.66 -6.56
CA LYS A 165 0.31 -23.29 -5.48
C LYS A 165 0.36 -22.46 -4.21
N VAL A 166 -0.79 -22.26 -3.57
CA VAL A 166 -0.94 -21.44 -2.35
C VAL A 166 -1.77 -22.16 -1.31
N SER A 167 -1.35 -22.07 -0.05
CA SER A 167 -2.16 -22.42 1.11
C SER A 167 -2.65 -21.14 1.77
N MET A 168 -3.96 -20.95 1.85
CA MET A 168 -4.57 -19.74 2.41
C MET A 168 -5.54 -20.08 3.55
N THR A 169 -5.70 -19.15 4.49
CA THR A 169 -6.56 -19.34 5.68
C THR A 169 -7.57 -18.22 5.81
N LEU A 170 -8.85 -18.57 5.92
CA LEU A 170 -9.95 -17.62 6.14
C LEU A 170 -10.46 -17.77 7.57
N ASN A 171 -10.67 -16.66 8.27
CA ASN A 171 -11.28 -16.64 9.62
C ASN A 171 -12.82 -16.61 9.61
N SER A 172 -13.44 -16.13 8.52
CA SER A 172 -14.89 -16.13 8.35
C SER A 172 -15.22 -16.29 6.85
N PRO A 173 -15.28 -17.52 6.33
CA PRO A 173 -15.45 -17.76 4.90
C PRO A 173 -16.65 -17.04 4.28
N TYR A 174 -17.78 -16.99 4.98
CA TYR A 174 -18.99 -16.28 4.51
C TYR A 174 -18.82 -14.76 4.35
N ASN A 175 -17.89 -14.14 5.09
CA ASN A 175 -17.63 -12.70 4.98
C ASN A 175 -16.49 -12.38 4.00
N ASN A 176 -15.61 -13.36 3.79
CA ASN A 176 -14.36 -13.23 3.05
C ASN A 176 -14.43 -13.79 1.62
N VAL A 177 -15.42 -14.63 1.33
CA VAL A 177 -15.78 -15.05 -0.03
C VAL A 177 -16.98 -14.22 -0.46
N ARG A 178 -16.83 -13.43 -1.52
CA ARG A 178 -17.87 -12.51 -2.00
C ARG A 178 -18.08 -12.65 -3.50
N VAL A 179 -19.33 -12.72 -3.92
CA VAL A 179 -19.69 -12.60 -5.34
C VAL A 179 -19.83 -11.12 -5.69
N LEU A 180 -19.10 -10.68 -6.70
CA LEU A 180 -19.16 -9.34 -7.25
C LEU A 180 -20.35 -9.21 -8.24
N GLU A 181 -20.71 -7.98 -8.60
CA GLU A 181 -21.83 -7.72 -9.53
C GLU A 181 -21.65 -8.40 -10.91
N ASP A 182 -20.41 -8.54 -11.36
CA ASP A 182 -20.02 -9.23 -12.59
C ASP A 182 -19.86 -10.76 -12.42
N LYS A 183 -20.29 -11.30 -11.27
CA LYS A 183 -20.26 -12.73 -10.90
C LYS A 183 -18.88 -13.31 -10.61
N ARG A 184 -17.81 -12.50 -10.64
CA ARG A 184 -16.50 -12.93 -10.14
C ARG A 184 -16.59 -13.21 -8.65
N VAL A 185 -15.85 -14.21 -8.17
CA VAL A 185 -15.73 -14.47 -6.74
C VAL A 185 -14.43 -13.87 -6.24
N PHE A 186 -14.54 -12.93 -5.33
CA PHE A 186 -13.43 -12.34 -4.62
C PHE A 186 -13.22 -13.06 -3.29
N ILE A 187 -11.96 -13.41 -2.98
CA ILE A 187 -11.60 -14.09 -1.74
C ILE A 187 -10.46 -13.34 -1.07
N SER A 188 -10.64 -12.95 0.18
CA SER A 188 -9.57 -12.37 1.03
C SER A 188 -9.19 -13.32 2.16
N ASP A 189 -7.91 -13.57 2.35
CA ASP A 189 -7.43 -14.38 3.48
C ASP A 189 -7.16 -13.53 4.74
N MET A 190 -6.77 -14.20 5.82
CA MET A 190 -6.46 -13.57 7.11
C MET A 190 -5.20 -12.69 7.08
N ASP A 191 -4.27 -12.95 6.15
CA ASP A 191 -3.03 -12.20 5.99
C ASP A 191 -3.21 -10.95 5.10
N GLY A 192 -4.42 -10.76 4.55
CA GLY A 192 -4.78 -9.64 3.68
C GLY A 192 -4.47 -9.88 2.21
N ASN A 193 -4.10 -11.11 1.82
CA ASN A 193 -3.95 -11.47 0.42
C ASN A 193 -5.33 -11.57 -0.24
N ALA A 194 -5.39 -11.15 -1.49
CA ALA A 194 -6.60 -11.17 -2.29
C ALA A 194 -6.46 -12.18 -3.44
N PHE A 195 -7.53 -12.90 -3.73
CA PHE A 195 -7.62 -13.87 -4.81
C PHE A 195 -8.93 -13.67 -5.54
N ILE A 196 -8.98 -14.10 -6.80
CA ILE A 196 -10.19 -14.01 -7.60
C ILE A 196 -10.46 -15.31 -8.36
N ILE A 197 -11.73 -15.63 -8.54
CA ILE A 197 -12.20 -16.65 -9.49
C ILE A 197 -13.02 -15.88 -10.53
N PRO A 198 -12.48 -15.66 -11.74
CA PRO A 198 -13.14 -14.82 -12.74
C PRO A 198 -14.49 -15.36 -13.20
N ASP A 199 -14.63 -16.67 -13.28
CA ASP A 199 -15.89 -17.33 -13.61
C ASP A 199 -15.95 -18.67 -12.88
N PRO A 200 -16.74 -18.77 -11.79
CA PRO A 200 -16.92 -20.02 -11.05
C PRO A 200 -17.30 -21.20 -11.94
N LYS A 201 -18.06 -20.97 -13.01
CA LYS A 201 -18.53 -22.06 -13.89
C LYS A 201 -17.42 -22.67 -14.75
N LYS A 202 -16.26 -22.02 -14.85
CA LYS A 202 -15.09 -22.55 -15.57
C LYS A 202 -14.20 -23.44 -14.69
N LEU A 203 -14.45 -23.49 -13.38
CA LEU A 203 -13.77 -24.42 -12.50
C LEU A 203 -14.16 -25.86 -12.80
N ASP A 204 -13.28 -26.80 -12.46
CA ASP A 204 -13.66 -28.21 -12.45
C ASP A 204 -14.76 -28.47 -11.41
N ARG A 205 -15.49 -29.58 -11.58
CA ARG A 205 -16.64 -29.91 -10.75
C ARG A 205 -16.33 -29.96 -9.25
N THR A 206 -15.15 -30.42 -8.87
CA THR A 206 -14.74 -30.52 -7.46
C THR A 206 -14.48 -29.13 -6.90
N SER A 207 -13.72 -28.31 -7.63
CA SER A 207 -13.46 -26.91 -7.25
C SER A 207 -14.74 -26.08 -7.17
N TYR A 208 -15.66 -26.24 -8.12
CA TYR A 208 -16.96 -25.55 -8.07
C TYR A 208 -17.77 -25.95 -6.83
N ARG A 209 -17.81 -27.25 -6.50
CA ARG A 209 -18.54 -27.76 -5.33
C ARG A 209 -18.06 -27.13 -4.03
N PHE A 210 -16.75 -26.87 -3.91
CA PHE A 210 -16.19 -26.24 -2.72
C PHE A 210 -16.70 -24.82 -2.49
N ILE A 211 -16.96 -24.06 -3.55
CA ILE A 211 -17.39 -22.66 -3.44
C ILE A 211 -18.90 -22.46 -3.61
N GLU A 212 -19.63 -23.49 -4.06
CA GLU A 212 -21.07 -23.43 -4.37
C GLU A 212 -21.91 -22.89 -3.21
N ILE A 213 -21.50 -23.14 -1.96
CA ILE A 213 -22.19 -22.64 -0.76
C ILE A 213 -22.11 -21.11 -0.57
N TYR A 214 -21.17 -20.44 -1.27
CA TYR A 214 -20.96 -19.00 -1.18
C TYR A 214 -21.51 -18.23 -2.39
N LEU A 215 -22.01 -18.93 -3.42
CA LEU A 215 -22.55 -18.35 -4.65
C LEU A 215 -24.05 -18.07 -4.54
#